data_AF-A0A0K1QQA7-F1
#
_entry.id   AF-A0A0K1QQA7-F1
#
_cell.length_a   1.000
_cell.length_b   1.000
_cell.length_c   1.000
_cell.angle_alpha   90.00
_cell.angle_beta   90.00
_cell.angle_gamma   90.00
#
_symmetry.space_group_name_H-M   'P 1'
#
loop_
_entity.id
_entity.type
_entity.pdbx_description
1 polymer ?
#
loop_
_entity_poly.entity_id
_entity_poly.type
_entity_poly.pdbx_seq_one_letter_code
_entity_poly.pdbx_strand_id
1 'polypeptide(L)'
;MGRSTEPTVIDEAYMERFADDVLAYKAWEGADFAQEILFDEASDADSLSDAKCEVAQAAMALRVLVRRMTGMDADELRKAIFERRLEHVMRLDGDAPVTAHLPDGETLQ
;
A
#
# COMPACT_ATOMS: atom_id res chain seq x y z
N MET A 1 42.86 6.63 6.55
CA MET A 1 41.71 6.70 5.62
C MET A 1 40.53 7.24 6.41
N GLY A 2 40.18 8.52 6.22
CA GLY A 2 39.01 9.10 6.88
C GLY A 2 37.74 8.56 6.22
N ARG A 3 36.82 7.98 7.00
CA ARG A 3 35.47 7.68 6.50
C ARG A 3 34.82 9.02 6.14
N SER A 4 34.24 9.11 4.95
CA SER A 4 33.39 10.25 4.60
C SER A 4 32.29 10.36 5.64
N THR A 5 32.17 11.52 6.27
CA THR A 5 31.12 11.85 7.25
C THR A 5 29.91 12.51 6.58
N GLU A 6 29.81 12.45 5.25
CA GLU A 6 28.65 13.00 4.55
C GLU A 6 27.40 12.17 4.87
N PRO A 7 26.29 12.84 5.26
CA PRO A 7 25.04 12.16 5.53
C PRO A 7 24.56 11.46 4.27
N THR A 8 24.26 10.16 4.38
CA THR A 8 23.67 9.39 3.28
C THR A 8 22.18 9.69 3.21
N VAL A 9 21.71 10.18 2.06
CA VAL A 9 20.29 10.34 1.79
C VAL A 9 19.69 8.97 1.47
N ILE A 10 18.64 8.60 2.18
CA ILE A 10 17.89 7.35 1.94
C ILE A 10 16.69 7.69 1.06
N ASP A 11 16.84 7.46 -0.24
CA ASP A 11 15.80 7.63 -1.26
C ASP A 11 15.64 6.35 -2.10
N GLU A 12 14.81 6.40 -3.15
CA GLU A 12 14.63 5.25 -4.04
C GLU A 12 15.92 4.87 -4.79
N ALA A 13 16.75 5.85 -5.18
CA ALA A 13 18.02 5.58 -5.86
C ALA A 13 19.03 4.88 -4.93
N TYR A 14 19.00 5.21 -3.64
CA TYR A 14 19.72 4.45 -2.62
C TYR A 14 19.23 3.01 -2.57
N MET A 15 17.91 2.78 -2.57
CA MET A 15 17.33 1.44 -2.49
C MET A 15 17.60 0.57 -3.74
N GLU A 16 17.76 1.16 -4.92
CA GLU A 16 18.06 0.42 -6.16
C GLU A 16 19.33 -0.44 -6.10
N ARG A 17 20.24 -0.17 -5.15
CA ARG A 17 21.45 -1.00 -4.96
C ARG A 17 21.18 -2.38 -4.38
N PHE A 18 20.03 -2.59 -3.77
CA PHE A 18 19.69 -3.85 -3.08
C PHE A 18 19.01 -4.84 -4.03
N ALA A 19 19.19 -6.12 -3.75
CA ALA A 19 18.47 -7.21 -4.42
C ALA A 19 17.02 -7.29 -3.93
N ASP A 20 16.16 -7.94 -4.72
CA ASP A 20 14.71 -7.98 -4.48
C ASP A 20 14.34 -8.65 -3.15
N ASP A 21 15.09 -9.67 -2.74
CA ASP A 21 14.94 -10.34 -1.43
C ASP A 21 15.26 -9.39 -0.27
N VAL A 22 16.33 -8.60 -0.39
CA VAL A 22 16.71 -7.58 0.59
C VAL A 22 15.68 -6.46 0.64
N LEU A 23 15.13 -6.04 -0.50
CA LEU A 23 14.05 -5.04 -0.56
C LEU A 23 12.77 -5.56 0.10
N ALA A 24 12.40 -6.81 -0.17
CA ALA A 24 11.24 -7.46 0.45
C ALA A 24 11.41 -7.58 1.96
N TYR A 25 12.60 -8.02 2.42
CA TYR A 25 12.91 -8.11 3.84
C TYR A 25 12.84 -6.74 4.53
N LYS A 26 13.45 -5.70 3.94
CA LYS A 26 13.39 -4.33 4.48
C LYS A 26 11.98 -3.77 4.55
N ALA A 27 11.16 -4.03 3.53
CA ALA A 27 9.77 -3.60 3.52
C ALA A 27 8.94 -4.31 4.59
N TRP A 28 9.14 -5.62 4.75
CA TRP A 28 8.43 -6.41 5.76
C TRP A 28 8.88 -6.05 7.17
N GLU A 29 10.19 -6.08 7.46
CA GLU A 29 10.73 -5.88 8.80
C GLU A 29 10.45 -4.47 9.32
N GLY A 30 10.59 -3.42 8.50
CA GLY A 30 10.23 -2.07 8.94
C GLY A 30 8.73 -1.89 9.18
N ALA A 31 7.86 -2.65 8.50
CA ALA A 31 6.43 -2.67 8.79
C ALA A 31 6.11 -3.44 10.08
N ASP A 32 6.79 -4.57 10.30
CA ASP A 32 6.65 -5.41 11.49
C ASP A 32 7.11 -4.67 12.75
N PHE A 33 8.30 -4.05 12.71
CA PHE A 33 8.83 -3.20 13.78
C PHE A 33 7.89 -2.05 14.11
N ALA A 34 7.42 -1.32 13.09
CA ALA A 34 6.50 -0.21 13.31
C ALA A 34 5.17 -0.67 13.91
N GLN A 35 4.70 -1.87 13.55
CA GLN A 35 3.52 -2.47 14.14
C GLN A 35 3.74 -2.75 15.64
N GLU A 36 4.87 -3.35 16.03
CA GLU A 36 5.19 -3.59 17.44
C GLU A 36 5.14 -2.30 18.27
N ILE A 37 5.77 -1.23 17.78
CA ILE A 37 5.80 0.07 18.48
C ILE A 37 4.41 0.72 18.53
N LEU A 38 3.67 0.72 17.42
CA LEU A 38 2.37 1.39 17.34
C LEU A 38 1.29 0.74 18.22
N PHE A 39 1.42 -0.57 18.48
CA PHE A 39 0.48 -1.33 19.29
C PHE A 39 0.93 -1.58 20.73
N ASP A 40 2.13 -1.13 21.10
CA ASP A 40 2.58 -1.12 22.50
C ASP A 40 2.13 0.18 23.20
N GLU A 41 1.28 0.04 24.21
CA GLU A 41 0.78 1.15 25.04
C GLU A 41 1.88 1.81 25.89
N ALA A 42 3.02 1.13 26.07
CA ALA A 42 4.18 1.63 26.80
C ALA A 42 5.17 2.40 25.90
N SER A 43 4.96 2.43 24.58
CA SER A 43 5.85 3.12 23.64
C SER A 43 5.96 4.62 23.94
N ASP A 44 7.20 5.10 24.01
CA ASP A 44 7.51 6.51 24.20
C ASP A 44 7.68 7.27 22.89
N ALA A 45 7.89 8.58 23.00
CA ALA A 45 8.01 9.47 21.85
C ALA A 45 9.24 9.15 20.97
N ASP A 46 10.32 8.65 21.58
CA ASP A 46 11.55 8.30 20.86
C ASP A 46 11.33 7.02 20.06
N SER A 47 10.71 6.01 20.66
CA SER A 47 10.32 4.77 19.97
C SER A 47 9.40 5.05 18.77
N LEU A 48 8.44 5.97 18.93
CA LEU A 48 7.56 6.40 17.84
C LEU A 48 8.32 7.18 16.74
N SER A 49 9.39 7.89 17.10
CA SER A 49 10.27 8.56 16.13
C SER A 49 11.01 7.53 15.28
N ASP A 50 11.56 6.50 15.92
CA ASP A 50 12.26 5.40 15.25
C ASP A 50 11.33 4.64 14.31
N ALA A 51 10.12 4.32 14.77
CA ALA A 51 9.10 3.68 13.94
C ALA A 51 8.75 4.49 12.68
N LYS A 52 8.67 5.83 12.78
CA LYS A 52 8.44 6.69 11.60
C LYS A 52 9.59 6.61 10.60
N CYS A 53 10.83 6.59 11.10
CA CYS A 53 12.01 6.43 10.26
C CYS A 53 12.00 5.08 9.55
N GLU A 54 11.72 3.99 10.27
CA GLU A 54 11.67 2.64 9.70
C GLU A 54 10.55 2.50 8.65
N VAL A 55 9.35 3.02 8.93
CA VAL A 55 8.25 3.04 7.94
C VAL A 55 8.64 3.80 6.67
N ALA A 56 9.33 4.95 6.80
CA ALA A 56 9.77 5.71 5.65
C ALA A 56 10.75 4.91 4.79
N GLN A 57 11.70 4.21 5.40
CA GLN A 57 12.65 3.35 4.69
C GLN A 57 11.97 2.13 4.06
N ALA A 58 11.10 1.45 4.79
CA ALA A 58 10.31 0.33 4.30
C ALA A 58 9.45 0.73 3.09
N ALA A 59 8.85 1.93 3.12
CA ALA A 59 8.09 2.46 2.00
C ALA A 59 8.96 2.70 0.75
N MET A 60 10.19 3.21 0.90
CA MET A 60 11.11 3.35 -0.24
C MET A 60 11.50 1.99 -0.83
N ALA A 61 11.82 1.02 0.03
CA ALA A 61 12.16 -0.33 -0.42
C ALA A 61 11.00 -0.99 -1.17
N LEU A 62 9.78 -0.84 -0.65
CA LEU A 62 8.57 -1.38 -1.26
C LEU A 62 8.26 -0.73 -2.61
N ARG A 63 8.45 0.60 -2.76
CA ARG A 63 8.25 1.28 -4.04
C ARG A 63 9.18 0.75 -5.13
N VAL A 64 10.47 0.60 -4.82
CA VAL A 64 11.43 0.02 -5.76
C VAL A 64 11.05 -1.40 -6.12
N LEU A 65 10.72 -2.25 -5.14
CA LEU A 65 10.31 -3.63 -5.38
C LEU A 65 9.05 -3.71 -6.26
N VAL A 66 8.04 -2.90 -5.95
CA VAL A 66 6.78 -2.81 -6.73
C VAL A 66 7.07 -2.41 -8.17
N ARG A 67 7.93 -1.41 -8.39
CA ARG A 67 8.32 -0.99 -9.75
C ARG A 67 9.02 -2.12 -10.49
N ARG A 68 9.95 -2.84 -9.86
CA ARG A 68 10.64 -3.98 -10.47
C ARG A 68 9.68 -5.10 -10.85
N MET A 69 8.73 -5.41 -9.99
CA MET A 69 7.79 -6.52 -10.22
C MET A 69 6.73 -6.21 -11.26
N THR A 70 6.30 -4.95 -11.37
CA THR A 70 5.12 -4.58 -12.16
C THR A 70 5.43 -3.73 -13.38
N GLY A 71 6.62 -3.13 -13.44
CA GLY A 71 6.99 -2.11 -14.43
C GLY A 71 6.29 -0.76 -14.24
N MET A 72 5.49 -0.59 -13.17
CA MET A 72 4.74 0.63 -12.87
C MET A 72 5.28 1.28 -11.59
N ASP A 73 5.30 2.61 -11.56
CA ASP A 73 5.53 3.31 -10.30
C ASP A 73 4.39 3.03 -9.32
N ALA A 74 4.68 3.06 -8.02
CA ALA A 74 3.71 2.65 -6.99
C ALA A 74 2.39 3.45 -7.02
N ASP A 75 2.43 4.72 -7.41
CA ASP A 75 1.24 5.56 -7.54
C ASP A 75 0.39 5.19 -8.76
N GLU A 76 1.04 4.81 -9.88
CA GLU A 76 0.35 4.31 -11.06
C GLU A 76 -0.31 2.97 -10.76
N LEU A 77 0.41 2.06 -10.09
CA LEU A 77 -0.13 0.79 -9.64
C LEU A 77 -1.34 1.00 -8.72
N ARG A 78 -1.26 1.95 -7.77
CA ARG A 78 -2.37 2.25 -6.86
C ARG A 78 -3.62 2.67 -7.63
N LYS A 79 -3.48 3.53 -8.64
CA LYS A 79 -4.60 3.95 -9.50
C LYS A 79 -5.17 2.77 -10.28
N ALA A 80 -4.32 1.98 -10.92
CA ALA A 80 -4.76 0.82 -11.71
C ALA A 80 -5.49 -0.23 -10.85
N ILE A 81 -5.02 -0.50 -9.63
CA ILE A 81 -5.70 -1.39 -8.68
C ILE A 81 -7.05 -0.80 -8.25
N PHE A 82 -7.10 0.50 -7.97
CA PHE A 82 -8.33 1.17 -7.57
C PHE A 82 -9.39 1.15 -8.67
N GLU A 83 -9.01 1.47 -9.91
CA GLU A 83 -9.89 1.41 -11.09
C GLU A 83 -10.42 0.01 -11.33
N ARG A 84 -9.54 -1.01 -11.30
CA ARG A 84 -9.96 -2.42 -11.42
C ARG A 84 -10.96 -2.81 -10.33
N ARG A 85 -10.76 -2.35 -9.10
CA ARG A 85 -11.66 -2.63 -7.99
C ARG A 85 -13.01 -1.94 -8.18
N LEU A 86 -13.02 -0.70 -8.67
CA LEU A 86 -14.24 0.03 -8.98
C LEU A 86 -15.05 -0.67 -10.08
N GLU A 87 -14.40 -1.07 -11.17
CA GLU A 87 -15.05 -1.84 -12.25
C GLU A 87 -15.69 -3.13 -11.74
N HIS A 88 -15.03 -3.83 -10.83
CA HIS A 88 -15.57 -5.05 -10.23
C HIS A 88 -16.84 -4.76 -9.43
N VAL A 89 -16.85 -3.72 -8.58
CA VAL A 89 -18.03 -3.33 -7.81
C VAL A 89 -19.18 -2.91 -8.72
N MET A 90 -18.92 -2.08 -9.73
CA MET A 90 -19.95 -1.62 -10.68
C MET A 90 -20.58 -2.76 -11.49
N ARG A 91 -19.83 -3.83 -11.77
CA ARG A 91 -20.37 -5.04 -12.43
C ARG A 91 -21.27 -5.87 -11.50
N LEU A 92 -21.00 -5.88 -10.20
CA LEU A 92 -21.80 -6.62 -9.22
C LEU A 92 -23.15 -5.93 -8.94
N ASP A 93 -23.19 -4.60 -8.96
CA ASP A 93 -24.43 -3.82 -8.80
C ASP A 93 -25.33 -3.83 -10.05
N GLY A 94 -24.80 -4.28 -11.20
CA GLY A 94 -25.49 -4.28 -12.50
C GLY A 94 -26.44 -5.46 -12.76
N ASP A 95 -26.52 -6.44 -11.84
CA ASP A 95 -27.22 -7.72 -12.07
C ASP A 95 -28.47 -7.91 -11.20
N ALA A 96 -29.03 -6.83 -10.62
CA ALA A 96 -30.37 -6.90 -10.05
C ALA A 96 -31.40 -7.01 -11.20
N PRO A 97 -32.14 -8.13 -11.34
CA PRO A 97 -33.23 -8.16 -12.30
C PRO A 97 -34.27 -7.14 -11.84
N VAL A 98 -34.45 -6.07 -12.61
CA VAL A 98 -35.69 -5.30 -12.57
C VAL A 98 -36.79 -6.24 -13.07
N THR A 99 -37.33 -7.05 -12.16
CA THR A 99 -38.65 -7.63 -12.34
C THR A 99 -39.65 -6.49 -12.22
N ALA A 100 -39.78 -5.73 -13.31
CA ALA A 100 -40.95 -4.90 -13.54
C ALA A 100 -42.13 -5.84 -13.78
N HIS A 101 -42.80 -6.22 -12.69
CA HIS A 101 -44.18 -6.68 -12.76
C HIS A 101 -44.95 -5.96 -11.65
N LEU A 102 -45.44 -4.76 -11.97
CA LEU A 102 -46.64 -4.28 -11.29
C LEU A 102 -47.79 -5.19 -11.76
N PRO A 103 -48.58 -5.78 -10.85
CA PRO A 103 -49.82 -6.43 -11.24
C PRO A 103 -50.77 -5.35 -11.75
N ASP A 104 -51.23 -5.54 -12.98
CA ASP A 104 -52.24 -4.73 -13.63
C ASP A 104 -53.46 -4.57 -12.72
N GLY A 105 -53.96 -3.34 -12.67
CA GLY A 105 -55.13 -3.00 -11.88
C GLY A 105 -56.34 -3.86 -12.25
N GLU A 106 -56.81 -4.65 -11.30
CA GLU A 106 -58.15 -5.21 -11.37
C GLU A 106 -59.15 -4.20 -10.78
N THR A 107 -60.05 -3.84 -11.67
CA THR A 107 -61.22 -2.99 -11.57
C THR A 107 -62.09 -3.22 -10.33
N LEU A 108 -62.61 -2.11 -9.81
CA LEU A 108 -63.79 -2.01 -8.94
C LEU A 108 -64.95 -2.88 -9.46
N GLN A 109 -65.48 -3.73 -8.59
CA GLN A 109 -66.89 -4.16 -8.62
C GLN A 109 -67.66 -3.47 -7.50
#